data_AF-A0A963JY83-F1
#
_entry.id   AF-A0A963JY83-F1
#
_cell.length_a   1.000
_cell.length_b   1.000
_cell.length_c   1.000
_cell.angle_alpha   90.00
_cell.angle_beta   90.00
_cell.angle_gamma   90.00
#
_symmetry.space_group_name_H-M   'P 1'
#
loop_
_entity.id
_entity.type
_entity.pdbx_description
1 polymer ?
#
loop_
_entity_poly.entity_id
_entity_poly.type
_entity_poly.pdbx_seq_one_letter_code
_entity_poly.pdbx_strand_id
1 'polypeptide(L)'
;MPPSEAETAIHEDSSATAGERPRAIVVHPHVTGRTQRSPAMRLDEAVGLAAAIDLDIVAAEVAPLRDVRPATLFGGGRIEELKARIEELEA
;
A
#
# COMPACT_ATOMS: atom_id res chain seq x y z
N MET A 1 37.97 -3.56 42.72
CA MET A 1 36.98 -2.69 42.07
C MET A 1 37.40 -2.58 40.59
N PRO A 2 36.64 -3.21 39.68
CA PRO A 2 36.82 -3.12 38.22
C PRO A 2 36.20 -1.77 37.73
N PRO A 3 36.11 -1.41 36.43
CA PRO A 3 36.16 -2.31 35.27
C PRO A 3 36.74 -1.74 33.94
N SER A 4 36.62 -2.56 32.90
CA SER A 4 36.10 -2.14 31.60
C SER A 4 37.07 -1.47 30.62
N GLU A 5 37.69 -2.29 29.78
CA GLU A 5 37.45 -2.12 28.36
C GLU A 5 36.68 -3.35 27.89
N ALA A 6 35.37 -3.31 28.15
CA ALA A 6 34.43 -4.19 27.50
C ALA A 6 34.53 -3.90 26.00
N GLU A 7 35.10 -4.87 25.29
CA GLU A 7 34.95 -5.08 23.86
C GLU A 7 33.48 -4.85 23.52
N THR A 8 33.21 -3.71 22.89
CA THR A 8 31.85 -3.27 22.59
C THR A 8 31.30 -4.27 21.59
N ALA A 9 30.42 -5.13 22.11
CA ALA A 9 29.56 -5.99 21.35
C ALA A 9 28.96 -5.17 20.20
N ILE A 10 29.26 -5.61 18.99
CA ILE A 10 28.40 -5.43 17.84
C ILE A 10 26.99 -5.81 18.29
N HIS A 11 26.16 -4.81 18.54
CA HIS A 11 24.72 -4.99 18.60
C HIS A 11 24.29 -5.37 17.18
N GLU A 12 24.30 -6.66 16.89
CA GLU A 12 23.38 -7.24 15.92
C GLU A 12 21.99 -6.83 16.39
N ASP A 13 21.38 -5.88 15.68
CA ASP A 13 19.96 -5.55 15.85
C ASP A 13 19.16 -6.75 15.32
N SER A 14 19.14 -7.74 16.19
CA SER A 14 18.37 -8.95 16.23
C SER A 14 16.92 -8.56 16.04
N SER A 15 16.41 -8.83 14.84
CA SER A 15 15.00 -8.88 14.49
C SER A 15 14.11 -8.19 15.52
N ALA A 16 13.91 -6.87 15.35
CA ALA A 16 12.65 -6.29 15.77
C ALA A 16 11.59 -7.28 15.26
N THR A 17 10.74 -7.80 16.15
CA THR A 17 9.59 -8.58 15.71
C THR A 17 8.83 -7.68 14.76
N ALA A 18 9.11 -7.85 13.46
CA ALA A 18 8.52 -7.06 12.41
C ALA A 18 7.04 -7.40 12.52
N GLY A 19 6.27 -6.48 13.11
CA GLY A 19 4.83 -6.57 13.03
C GLY A 19 4.51 -6.84 11.56
N GLU A 20 3.76 -7.90 11.30
CA GLU A 20 3.49 -8.35 9.95
C GLU A 20 2.99 -7.14 9.15
N ARG A 21 3.73 -6.78 8.09
CA ARG A 21 3.39 -5.63 7.25
C ARG A 21 1.98 -5.88 6.71
N PRO A 22 1.00 -5.02 7.02
CA PRO A 22 -0.36 -5.29 6.59
C PRO A 22 -0.40 -5.31 5.06
N ARG A 23 -0.96 -6.40 4.52
CA ARG A 23 -1.12 -6.60 3.08
C ARG A 23 -2.16 -5.63 2.56
N ALA A 24 -1.89 -5.02 1.41
CA ALA A 24 -2.72 -3.97 0.84
C ALA A 24 -2.80 -4.05 -0.69
N ILE A 25 -3.94 -3.60 -1.22
CA ILE A 25 -4.13 -3.32 -2.64
C ILE A 25 -4.18 -1.81 -2.81
N VAL A 26 -3.41 -1.27 -3.75
CA VAL A 26 -3.45 0.16 -4.09
C VAL A 26 -4.39 0.38 -5.26
N VAL A 27 -5.48 1.11 -5.05
CA VAL A 27 -6.46 1.44 -6.09
C VAL A 27 -6.44 2.94 -6.35
N HIS A 28 -5.97 3.35 -7.54
CA HIS A 28 -5.96 4.75 -7.94
C HIS A 28 -7.24 5.13 -8.70
N PRO A 29 -8.14 5.96 -8.15
CA PRO A 29 -9.31 6.43 -8.87
C PRO A 29 -8.91 7.43 -9.96
N HIS A 30 -9.22 7.11 -11.21
CA HIS A 30 -8.96 7.99 -12.35
C HIS A 30 -10.26 8.56 -12.92
N VAL A 31 -10.55 9.82 -12.63
CA VAL A 31 -11.66 10.55 -13.25
C VAL A 31 -11.21 11.07 -14.61
N THR A 32 -11.79 10.54 -15.68
CA THR A 32 -11.46 10.94 -17.05
C THR A 32 -11.70 12.43 -17.27
N GLY A 33 -10.76 13.12 -17.93
CA GLY A 33 -10.87 14.54 -18.28
C GLY A 33 -10.54 15.53 -17.15
N ARG A 34 -10.20 15.07 -15.93
CA ARG A 34 -9.86 15.95 -14.80
C ARG A 34 -8.38 16.03 -14.42
N THR A 35 -7.50 15.23 -15.02
CA THR A 35 -6.06 15.22 -14.70
C THR A 35 -5.19 15.37 -15.93
N GLN A 36 -4.11 16.16 -15.81
CA GLN A 36 -3.08 16.33 -16.85
C GLN A 36 -1.97 15.28 -16.76
N ARG A 37 -1.78 14.65 -15.59
CA ARG A 37 -0.77 13.58 -15.39
C ARG A 37 -1.35 12.23 -15.77
N SER A 38 -0.48 11.34 -16.28
CA SER A 38 -0.90 10.00 -16.68
C SER A 38 -1.39 9.20 -15.46
N PRO A 39 -2.43 8.36 -15.62
CA PRO A 39 -2.95 7.54 -14.54
C PRO A 39 -1.91 6.56 -13.98
N ALA A 40 -1.04 6.03 -14.84
CA ALA A 40 0.04 5.13 -14.45
C ALA A 40 1.04 5.81 -13.51
N MET A 41 1.51 7.02 -13.84
CA MET A 41 2.45 7.76 -12.97
C MET A 41 1.84 8.09 -11.60
N ARG A 42 0.52 8.34 -11.55
CA ARG A 42 -0.21 8.58 -10.31
C ARG A 42 -0.37 7.30 -9.48
N LEU A 43 -0.52 6.16 -10.13
CA LEU A 43 -0.53 4.86 -9.48
C LEU A 43 0.86 4.57 -8.87
N ASP A 44 1.93 4.77 -9.64
CA ASP A 44 3.31 4.55 -9.17
C ASP A 44 3.64 5.40 -7.93
N GLU A 45 3.23 6.67 -7.94
CA GLU A 45 3.35 7.55 -6.78
C GLU A 45 2.58 7.01 -5.57
N ALA A 46 1.33 6.57 -5.76
CA ALA A 46 0.52 6.00 -4.67
C ALA A 46 1.12 4.70 -4.12
N VAL A 47 1.70 3.86 -4.97
CA VAL A 47 2.42 2.63 -4.58
C VAL A 47 3.65 3.00 -3.75
N GLY A 48 4.46 3.96 -4.19
CA GLY A 48 5.62 4.43 -3.44
C GLY A 48 5.25 4.99 -2.06
N LEU A 49 4.15 5.76 -1.98
CA LEU A 49 3.64 6.29 -0.72
C LEU A 49 3.13 5.19 0.21
N ALA A 50 2.44 4.17 -0.32
CA ALA A 50 1.96 3.03 0.45
C ALA A 50 3.13 2.17 1.00
N ALA A 51 4.16 1.94 0.19
CA ALA A 51 5.36 1.21 0.61
C ALA A 51 6.13 1.97 1.70
N ALA A 52 6.16 3.30 1.63
CA ALA A 52 6.82 4.16 2.60
C ALA A 52 6.15 4.17 3.99
N ILE A 53 4.88 3.76 4.08
CA ILE A 53 4.15 3.59 5.36
C ILE A 53 4.06 2.12 5.80
N ASP A 54 5.01 1.30 5.35
CA ASP A 54 5.19 -0.10 5.74
C ASP A 54 4.05 -1.07 5.36
N LEU A 55 3.35 -0.81 4.25
CA LEU A 55 2.39 -1.77 3.67
C LEU A 55 3.08 -2.79 2.75
N ASP A 56 2.60 -4.03 2.75
CA ASP A 56 2.96 -5.04 1.74
C ASP A 56 1.96 -4.97 0.57
N ILE A 57 2.41 -4.44 -0.57
CA ILE A 57 1.52 -4.15 -1.70
C ILE A 57 1.43 -5.38 -2.59
N VAL A 58 0.29 -6.07 -2.53
CA VAL A 58 0.06 -7.34 -3.24
C VAL A 58 -0.59 -7.14 -4.61
N ALA A 59 -1.19 -5.98 -4.84
CA ALA A 59 -1.72 -5.57 -6.15
C ALA A 59 -1.84 -4.04 -6.24
N ALA A 60 -1.80 -3.52 -7.46
CA ALA A 60 -1.99 -2.11 -7.73
C ALA A 60 -2.72 -1.94 -9.07
N GLU A 61 -3.73 -1.06 -9.11
CA GLU A 61 -4.51 -0.83 -10.32
C GLU A 61 -5.09 0.58 -10.40
N VAL A 62 -5.29 1.05 -11.63
CA VAL A 62 -6.07 2.26 -11.92
C VAL A 62 -7.54 1.87 -12.06
N ALA A 63 -8.40 2.45 -11.24
CA ALA A 63 -9.85 2.28 -11.32
C ALA A 63 -10.47 3.49 -12.03
N PRO A 64 -10.94 3.34 -13.29
CA PRO A 64 -11.58 4.44 -14.00
C PRO A 64 -12.91 4.83 -13.33
N LEU A 65 -13.14 6.12 -13.15
CA LEU A 65 -14.36 6.70 -12.62
C LEU A 65 -15.03 7.58 -13.66
N ARG A 66 -16.33 7.34 -13.88
CA ARG A 66 -17.17 8.21 -14.70
C ARG A 66 -17.40 9.55 -14.02
N ASP A 67 -17.82 9.50 -12.74
CA ASP A 67 -18.14 10.66 -11.91
C ASP A 67 -17.75 10.39 -10.45
N VAL A 68 -17.44 11.45 -9.69
CA VAL A 68 -17.20 11.35 -8.24
C VAL A 68 -18.53 11.37 -7.50
N ARG A 69 -18.88 10.27 -6.83
CA ARG A 69 -20.10 10.15 -6.03
C ARG A 69 -19.79 10.30 -4.54
N PRO A 70 -20.39 11.27 -3.83
CA PRO A 70 -20.28 11.36 -2.38
C PRO A 70 -20.67 10.05 -1.69
N ALA A 71 -20.07 9.79 -0.52
CA ALA A 71 -20.24 8.60 0.32
C ALA A 71 -19.75 7.25 -0.26
N THR A 72 -19.74 7.07 -1.58
CA THR A 72 -19.45 5.75 -2.19
C THR A 72 -18.18 5.72 -3.02
N LEU A 73 -17.79 6.81 -3.69
CA LEU A 73 -16.68 6.95 -4.65
C LEU A 73 -16.69 5.91 -5.78
N PHE A 74 -16.57 4.64 -5.45
CA PHE A 74 -16.78 3.47 -6.30
C PHE A 74 -18.24 3.00 -6.25
N GLY A 75 -18.76 2.52 -7.39
CA GLY A 75 -20.07 1.88 -7.44
C GLY A 75 -20.05 0.45 -6.89
N GLY A 76 -21.22 -0.09 -6.54
CA GLY A 76 -21.36 -1.43 -5.96
C GLY A 76 -20.67 -2.54 -6.76
N GLY A 77 -20.82 -2.57 -8.09
CA GLY A 77 -20.14 -3.56 -8.93
C GLY A 77 -18.61 -3.50 -8.84
N ARG A 78 -18.03 -2.29 -8.72
CA ARG A 78 -16.59 -2.16 -8.52
C ARG A 78 -16.14 -2.64 -7.14
N ILE A 79 -16.97 -2.43 -6.12
CA ILE A 79 -16.72 -2.96 -4.77
C ILE A 79 -16.79 -4.50 -4.77
N GLU A 80 -17.72 -5.10 -5.49
CA GLU A 80 -17.84 -6.56 -5.65
C GLU A 80 -16.60 -7.16 -6.36
N GLU A 81 -16.14 -6.52 -7.45
CA GLU A 81 -14.89 -6.90 -8.13
C GLU A 81 -13.67 -6.84 -7.19
N LEU A 82 -13.54 -5.76 -6.42
CA LEU A 82 -12.46 -5.60 -5.44
C LEU A 82 -12.53 -6.66 -4.34
N LYS A 83 -13.74 -6.98 -3.85
CA LYS A 83 -13.95 -8.02 -2.85
C LYS A 83 -13.46 -9.38 -3.37
N ALA A 84 -13.88 -9.77 -4.57
CA ALA A 84 -13.43 -11.02 -5.19
C ALA A 84 -11.90 -11.05 -5.37
N ARG A 85 -11.30 -9.91 -5.74
CA ARG A 85 -9.84 -9.81 -5.90
C ARG A 85 -9.09 -9.92 -4.57
N ILE A 86 -9.64 -9.35 -3.50
CA ILE A 86 -9.09 -9.49 -2.15
C ILE A 86 -9.14 -10.96 -1.72
N GLU A 87 -10.29 -11.62 -1.88
CA GLU A 87 -10.46 -13.04 -1.56
C GLU A 87 -9.46 -13.94 -2.33
N GLU A 88 -9.20 -13.64 -3.61
CA GLU A 88 -8.19 -14.33 -4.42
C GLU A 88 -6.76 -14.14 -3.89
N LEU A 89 -6.45 -12.94 -3.39
CA LEU A 89 -5.11 -12.61 -2.90
C LEU A 89 -4.90 -13.03 -1.44
N GLU A 90 -5.96 -13.26 -0.67
CA GLU A 90 -5.89 -13.75 0.71
C GLU A 90 -5.47 -15.23 0.83
N ALA A 91 -5.72 -16.04 -0.21
CA ALA A 91 -5.36 -17.46 -0.28
C ALA A 91 -3.84 -17.71 -0.37
#